data_AF-A0AA85J6U1-F1
#
_entry.id   AF-A0AA85J6U1-F1
#
_cell.length_a   1.000
_cell.length_b   1.000
_cell.length_c   1.000
_cell.angle_alpha   90.00
_cell.angle_beta   90.00
_cell.angle_gamma   90.00
#
_symmetry.space_group_name_H-M   'P 1'
#
loop_
_entity.id
_entity.type
_entity.pdbx_description
1 polymer ?
#
loop_
_entity_poly.entity_id
_entity_poly.type
_entity_poly.pdbx_seq_one_letter_code
_entity_poly.pdbx_strand_id
1 'polypeptide(L)'
;MDFLQHYELLVDSSCHRLINSNQELSISGICTDVESIRLMVATSDQLSPYEILLKKFPELTQSNYSTASLRHSITHHIVTKGPPVAAKPHPLDPAKMQIAKAEFNRLLDLGIIRPSNSPWSSPLHMVPKKNSTEIRPCGDY
;
A
#
# COMPACT_ATOMS: atom_id res chain seq x y z
N MET A 1 1.06 -17.45 -19.68
CA MET A 1 0.30 -17.89 -20.87
C MET A 1 -0.99 -17.11 -20.88
N ASP A 2 -1.20 -16.27 -21.89
CA ASP A 2 -2.46 -15.52 -22.04
C ASP A 2 -3.47 -16.27 -22.91
N PHE A 3 -4.68 -15.70 -23.06
CA PHE A 3 -5.76 -16.28 -23.83
C PHE A 3 -5.40 -16.48 -25.30
N LEU A 4 -4.73 -15.50 -25.93
CA LEU A 4 -4.39 -15.55 -27.35
C LEU A 4 -3.36 -16.65 -27.62
N GLN A 5 -2.36 -16.77 -26.76
CA GLN A 5 -1.34 -17.81 -26.84
C GLN A 5 -1.91 -19.20 -26.57
N HIS A 6 -2.87 -19.33 -25.64
CA HIS A 6 -3.47 -20.62 -25.30
C HIS A 6 -4.31 -21.21 -26.45
N TYR A 7 -5.01 -20.36 -27.20
CA TYR A 7 -5.85 -20.76 -28.33
C TYR A 7 -5.20 -20.56 -29.71
N GLU A 8 -3.92 -20.18 -29.74
CA GLU A 8 -3.13 -19.96 -30.96
C GLU A 8 -3.80 -18.95 -31.92
N LEU A 9 -4.29 -17.85 -31.34
CA LEU A 9 -4.99 -16.79 -32.04
C LEU A 9 -4.04 -15.64 -32.37
N LEU A 10 -4.02 -15.23 -33.63
CA LEU A 10 -3.29 -14.08 -34.16
C LEU A 10 -4.26 -12.92 -34.41
N VAL A 11 -3.87 -11.72 -33.95
CA VAL A 11 -4.65 -10.49 -34.14
C VAL A 11 -4.12 -9.75 -35.37
N ASP A 12 -4.93 -9.64 -36.41
CA ASP A 12 -4.69 -8.79 -37.59
C ASP A 12 -5.45 -7.48 -37.42
N SER A 13 -4.79 -6.49 -36.84
CA SER A 13 -5.38 -5.16 -36.60
C SER A 13 -5.63 -4.38 -37.87
N SER A 14 -4.87 -4.63 -38.94
CA SER A 14 -4.97 -3.91 -40.21
C SER A 14 -6.22 -4.31 -40.99
N CYS A 15 -6.63 -5.57 -40.89
CA CYS A 15 -7.86 -6.05 -41.52
C CYS A 15 -9.01 -6.30 -40.54
N HIS A 16 -8.86 -5.91 -39.27
CA HIS A 16 -9.84 -6.13 -38.21
C HIS A 16 -10.27 -7.60 -38.10
N ARG A 17 -9.30 -8.53 -38.01
CA ARG A 17 -9.59 -9.97 -37.95
C ARG A 17 -8.83 -10.66 -36.83
N LEU A 18 -9.42 -11.75 -36.34
CA LEU A 18 -8.77 -12.72 -35.46
C LEU A 18 -8.60 -14.03 -36.25
N ILE A 19 -7.38 -14.52 -36.32
CA ILE A 19 -6.99 -15.67 -37.15
C ILE A 19 -6.53 -16.79 -36.23
N ASN A 20 -7.06 -17.99 -36.42
CA ASN A 20 -6.54 -19.19 -35.76
C ASN A 20 -5.36 -19.74 -36.57
N SER A 21 -4.16 -19.77 -35.98
CA SER A 21 -2.93 -20.18 -36.65
C SER A 21 -2.95 -21.65 -37.09
N ASN A 22 -3.79 -22.49 -36.48
CA ASN A 22 -3.81 -23.95 -36.72
C ASN A 22 -4.92 -24.41 -37.66
N GLN A 23 -5.96 -23.61 -37.87
CA GLN A 23 -7.18 -24.06 -38.55
C GLN A 23 -7.54 -23.23 -39.79
N GLU A 24 -6.70 -22.25 -40.18
CA GLU A 24 -6.99 -21.28 -41.25
C GLU A 24 -8.35 -20.56 -41.10
N LEU A 25 -8.93 -20.59 -39.90
CA LEU A 25 -10.20 -19.94 -39.60
C LEU A 25 -9.95 -18.48 -39.24
N SER A 26 -10.68 -17.58 -39.89
CA SER A 26 -10.67 -16.15 -39.56
C SER A 26 -12.07 -15.66 -39.25
N ILE A 27 -12.18 -14.82 -38.21
CA ILE A 27 -13.40 -14.09 -37.90
C ILE A 27 -13.12 -12.58 -37.94
N SER A 28 -14.04 -11.81 -38.53
CA SER A 28 -13.98 -10.35 -38.50
C SER A 28 -14.31 -9.85 -37.10
N GLY A 29 -13.43 -9.03 -36.55
CA GLY A 29 -13.63 -8.31 -35.32
C GLY A 29 -14.45 -7.05 -35.53
N ILE A 30 -15.09 -6.58 -34.45
CA ILE A 30 -15.75 -5.28 -34.41
C ILE A 30 -14.83 -4.37 -33.60
N CYS A 31 -14.39 -3.26 -34.20
CA CYS A 31 -13.75 -2.19 -33.43
C CYS A 31 -14.81 -1.48 -32.60
N THR A 32 -14.65 -1.54 -31.29
CA THR A 32 -15.45 -0.77 -30.36
C THR A 32 -14.70 0.51 -30.00
N ASP A 33 -15.36 1.66 -30.10
CA ASP A 33 -14.88 2.93 -29.55
C ASP A 33 -15.04 2.90 -28.03
N VAL A 34 -14.21 2.10 -27.38
CA VAL A 34 -14.06 2.13 -25.93
C VAL A 34 -12.81 2.96 -25.66
N GLU A 35 -12.93 3.96 -24.78
CA GLU A 35 -11.76 4.60 -24.19
C GLU A 35 -10.88 3.50 -23.60
N SER A 36 -9.75 3.23 -24.24
CA SER A 36 -8.76 2.28 -23.72
C SER A 36 -8.45 2.69 -22.29
N ILE A 37 -8.53 1.73 -21.36
CA ILE A 37 -7.94 1.89 -20.03
C ILE A 37 -6.43 1.97 -20.26
N ARG A 38 -5.94 3.17 -20.56
CA ARG A 38 -4.52 3.43 -20.71
C ARG A 38 -3.90 3.10 -19.36
N LEU A 39 -3.07 2.06 -19.32
CA LEU A 39 -1.99 2.01 -18.32
C LEU A 39 -1.25 3.33 -18.46
N MET A 40 -1.42 4.23 -17.50
CA MET A 40 -0.85 5.56 -17.51
C MET A 40 0.67 5.46 -17.50
N VAL A 41 1.29 5.35 -18.67
CA VAL A 41 2.55 6.04 -18.92
C VAL A 41 2.12 7.40 -19.43
N ALA A 42 2.25 8.43 -18.58
CA ALA A 42 1.92 9.80 -18.92
C ALA A 42 2.84 10.28 -20.05
N THR A 43 2.40 10.11 -21.30
CA THR A 43 3.07 10.65 -22.50
C THR A 43 2.18 11.62 -23.26
N SER A 44 1.11 12.15 -22.62
CA SER A 44 0.32 13.23 -23.18
C SER A 44 0.86 14.56 -22.66
N ASP A 45 1.22 15.49 -23.56
CA ASP A 45 1.59 16.87 -23.22
C ASP A 45 0.46 17.64 -22.51
N GLN A 46 -0.77 17.10 -22.53
CA GLN A 46 -1.89 17.62 -21.76
C GLN A 46 -2.04 16.86 -20.44
N LEU A 47 -1.82 17.58 -19.34
CA LEU A 47 -2.06 17.11 -17.98
C LEU A 47 -3.53 16.74 -17.82
N SER A 48 -3.79 15.54 -17.32
CA SER A 48 -5.14 15.15 -16.91
C SER A 48 -5.69 16.10 -15.85
N PRO A 49 -7.01 16.37 -15.80
CA PRO A 49 -7.63 17.13 -14.72
C PRO A 49 -7.23 16.64 -13.31
N TYR A 50 -6.98 15.33 -13.17
CA TYR A 50 -6.51 14.73 -11.91
C TYR A 50 -5.04 15.04 -11.61
N GLU A 51 -4.17 15.10 -12.62
CA GLU A 51 -2.77 15.48 -12.41
C GLU A 51 -2.64 16.96 -12.01
N ILE A 52 -3.48 17.83 -12.57
CA ILE A 52 -3.57 19.23 -12.14
C ILE A 52 -4.00 19.31 -10.67
N LEU A 53 -4.97 18.49 -10.26
CA LEU A 53 -5.46 18.45 -8.89
C LEU A 53 -4.38 17.94 -7.91
N LEU A 54 -3.67 16.87 -8.25
CA LEU A 54 -2.59 16.33 -7.41
C LEU A 54 -1.41 17.30 -7.32
N LYS A 55 -1.07 18.00 -8.42
CA LYS A 55 -0.06 19.08 -8.40
C LYS A 55 -0.48 20.29 -7.57
N LYS A 56 -1.78 20.58 -7.49
CA LYS A 56 -2.33 21.67 -6.66
C LYS A 56 -2.24 21.37 -5.17
N PHE A 57 -2.32 20.09 -4.78
CA PHE A 57 -2.28 19.65 -3.38
C PHE A 57 -1.23 18.55 -3.16
N PRO A 58 0.07 18.87 -3.34
CA PRO A 58 1.14 17.89 -3.19
C PRO A 58 1.18 17.27 -1.78
N GLU A 59 0.72 18.00 -0.77
CA GLU A 59 0.65 17.55 0.62
C GLU A 59 -0.30 16.38 0.87
N LEU A 60 -1.26 16.13 -0.03
CA LEU A 60 -2.20 15.00 0.09
C LEU A 60 -1.59 13.66 -0.33
N THR A 61 -0.55 13.69 -1.16
CA THR A 61 0.08 12.49 -1.72
C THR A 61 1.44 12.18 -1.12
N GLN A 62 2.08 13.16 -0.51
CA GLN A 62 3.31 12.95 0.26
C GLN A 62 2.98 12.30 1.60
N SER A 63 3.68 11.21 1.96
CA SER A 63 3.58 10.63 3.31
C SER A 63 4.31 11.53 4.31
N ASN A 64 3.68 12.66 4.62
CA ASN A 64 4.19 13.63 5.57
C ASN A 64 3.87 13.13 6.98
N TYR A 65 4.63 12.14 7.45
CA TYR A 65 4.67 11.81 8.88
C TYR A 65 5.44 12.87 9.69
N SER A 66 6.01 13.86 8.99
CA SER A 66 6.53 15.08 9.60
C SER A 66 5.48 15.63 10.54
N THR A 67 5.91 15.94 11.76
CA THR A 67 5.17 16.68 12.79
C THR A 67 4.87 18.11 12.33
N ALA A 68 4.33 18.29 11.13
CA ALA A 68 3.76 19.54 10.68
C ALA A 68 2.81 19.98 11.79
N SER A 69 2.98 21.23 12.25
CA SER A 69 2.25 21.81 13.37
C SER A 69 0.78 21.37 13.26
N LEU A 70 0.32 20.60 14.25
CA LEU A 70 -1.06 20.17 14.30
C LEU A 70 -1.93 21.41 14.10
N ARG A 71 -2.79 21.41 13.08
CA ARG A 71 -3.61 22.58 12.72
C ARG A 71 -4.58 22.96 13.85
N HIS A 72 -4.80 22.07 14.81
CA HIS A 72 -5.67 22.25 15.96
C HIS A 72 -5.12 21.58 17.23
N SER A 73 -5.36 22.18 18.39
CA SER A 73 -4.88 21.72 19.71
C SER A 73 -5.77 20.67 20.37
N ILE A 74 -6.57 19.93 19.59
CA ILE A 74 -7.48 18.90 20.11
C ILE A 74 -6.67 17.67 20.50
N THR A 75 -6.84 17.21 21.74
CA THR A 75 -6.20 16.00 22.27
C THR A 75 -7.26 14.97 22.67
N HIS A 76 -7.01 13.70 22.38
CA HIS A 76 -7.86 12.61 22.89
C HIS A 76 -7.57 12.35 24.37
N HIS A 77 -8.62 12.20 25.17
CA HIS A 77 -8.54 11.76 26.56
C HIS A 77 -9.27 10.43 26.70
N ILE A 78 -8.55 9.38 27.11
CA ILE A 78 -9.10 8.05 27.34
C ILE A 78 -9.34 7.90 28.84
N VAL A 79 -10.60 7.70 29.25
CA VAL A 79 -10.98 7.49 30.65
C VAL A 79 -10.82 6.01 31.01
N THR A 80 -9.91 5.70 31.92
CA THR A 80 -9.69 4.33 32.42
C THR A 80 -10.36 4.11 33.78
N LYS A 81 -10.76 2.87 34.09
CA LYS A 81 -11.28 2.45 35.41
C LYS A 81 -10.40 1.34 35.99
N GLY A 82 -10.20 1.36 37.30
CA GLY A 82 -9.38 0.36 38.00
C GLY A 82 -7.87 0.68 38.00
N PRO A 83 -7.05 -0.19 38.62
CA PRO A 83 -5.61 -0.02 38.69
C PRO A 83 -4.93 -0.30 37.34
N PRO A 84 -3.69 0.21 37.13
CA PRO A 84 -2.91 -0.07 35.93
C PRO A 84 -2.55 -1.55 35.79
N VAL A 85 -2.52 -2.02 34.54
CA VAL A 85 -2.12 -3.39 34.19
C VAL A 85 -0.80 -3.37 33.43
N ALA A 86 0.16 -4.16 33.89
CA ALA A 86 1.47 -4.32 33.28
C ALA A 86 1.75 -5.78 32.95
N ALA A 87 1.96 -6.06 31.67
CA ALA A 87 2.40 -7.36 31.18
C ALA A 87 3.92 -7.37 30.94
N LYS A 88 4.54 -8.54 31.16
CA LYS A 88 5.96 -8.76 30.84
C LYS A 88 6.16 -8.81 29.32
N PRO A 89 7.28 -8.28 28.79
CA PRO A 89 7.60 -8.44 27.37
C PRO A 89 7.74 -9.91 26.98
N HIS A 90 7.21 -10.27 25.81
CA HIS A 90 7.46 -11.60 25.25
C HIS A 90 8.87 -11.70 24.67
N PRO A 91 9.58 -12.83 24.89
CA PRO A 91 10.83 -13.10 24.20
C PRO A 91 10.62 -13.09 22.69
N LEU A 92 11.49 -12.36 21.99
CA LEU A 92 11.54 -12.35 20.53
C LEU A 92 12.81 -13.06 20.07
N ASP A 93 12.68 -13.80 18.96
CA ASP A 93 13.83 -14.29 18.22
C ASP A 93 14.75 -13.12 17.81
N PRO A 94 16.09 -13.28 17.80
CA PRO A 94 17.01 -12.19 17.47
C PRO A 94 16.71 -11.47 16.15
N ALA A 95 16.27 -12.19 15.11
CA ALA A 95 15.94 -11.57 13.83
C ALA A 95 14.68 -10.69 13.95
N LYS A 96 13.65 -11.18 14.65
CA LYS A 96 12.43 -10.41 14.92
C LYS A 96 12.71 -9.19 15.80
N MET A 97 13.62 -9.32 16.77
CA MET A 97 14.02 -8.22 17.65
C MET A 97 14.74 -7.11 16.87
N GLN A 98 15.61 -7.45 15.91
CA GLN A 98 16.26 -6.45 15.06
C GLN A 98 15.25 -5.67 14.22
N ILE A 99 14.28 -6.37 13.61
CA ILE A 99 13.20 -5.75 12.84
C ILE A 99 12.36 -4.82 13.72
N ALA A 100 11.96 -5.30 14.91
CA ALA A 100 11.21 -4.48 15.86
C ALA A 100 11.98 -3.21 16.23
N LYS A 101 13.27 -3.33 16.58
CA LYS A 101 14.09 -2.19 16.98
C LYS A 101 14.23 -1.16 15.86
N ALA A 102 14.46 -1.60 14.62
CA ALA A 102 14.55 -0.71 13.46
C ALA A 102 13.23 0.07 13.25
N GLU A 103 12.09 -0.61 13.35
CA GLU A 103 10.78 0.04 13.19
C GLU A 103 10.48 1.03 14.32
N PHE A 104 10.74 0.67 15.57
CA PHE A 104 10.55 1.60 16.70
C PHE A 104 11.48 2.81 16.63
N ASN A 105 12.72 2.65 16.17
CA ASN A 105 13.61 3.79 15.90
C ASN A 105 13.05 4.70 14.81
N ARG A 106 12.57 4.13 13.70
CA ARG A 106 11.91 4.90 12.64
C ARG A 106 10.70 5.68 13.17
N LEU A 107 9.88 5.07 14.03
CA LEU A 107 8.71 5.74 14.63
C LEU A 107 9.12 6.85 15.62
N LEU A 108 10.25 6.70 16.32
CA LEU A 108 10.83 7.75 17.16
C LEU A 108 11.31 8.92 16.30
N ASP A 109 12.04 8.64 15.21
CA ASP A 109 12.54 9.67 14.29
C ASP A 109 11.41 10.46 13.62
N LEU A 110 10.28 9.78 13.36
CA LEU A 110 9.05 10.41 12.86
C LEU A 110 8.25 11.17 13.93
N GLY A 111 8.61 11.07 15.21
CA GLY A 111 7.88 11.70 16.30
C GLY A 111 6.48 11.11 16.57
N ILE A 112 6.19 9.91 16.06
CA ILE A 112 4.90 9.22 16.26
C ILE A 112 4.81 8.63 17.67
N ILE A 113 5.94 8.15 18.19
CA ILE A 113 6.06 7.59 19.55
C ILE A 113 7.11 8.35 20.36
N ARG A 114 7.10 8.15 21.68
CA ARG A 114 8.11 8.68 22.60
C ARG A 114 8.40 7.68 23.72
N PRO A 115 9.60 7.71 24.32
CA PRO A 115 9.86 6.99 25.56
C PRO A 115 8.89 7.46 26.66
N SER A 116 8.47 6.53 27.53
CA SER A 116 7.62 6.83 28.67
C SER A 116 7.99 5.94 29.86
N ASN A 117 7.65 6.40 31.06
CA ASN A 117 7.72 5.61 32.28
C ASN A 117 6.28 5.36 32.76
N SER A 118 5.57 4.49 32.06
CA SER A 118 4.14 4.20 32.26
C SER A 118 3.94 3.01 33.20
N PRO A 119 2.96 3.05 34.12
CA PRO A 119 2.56 1.88 34.89
C PRO A 119 1.75 0.87 34.05
N TRP A 120 1.34 1.24 32.84
CA TRP A 120 0.67 0.38 31.86
C TRP A 120 1.66 -0.19 30.86
N SER A 121 1.63 -1.51 30.63
CA SER A 121 2.41 -2.15 29.58
C SER A 121 1.67 -3.35 28.98
N SER A 122 1.71 -3.43 27.64
CA SER A 122 1.22 -4.57 26.85
C SER A 122 2.40 -5.22 26.13
N PRO A 123 2.39 -6.55 25.94
CA PRO A 123 3.47 -7.22 25.24
C PRO A 123 3.38 -6.97 23.73
N LEU A 124 4.51 -7.20 23.05
CA LEU A 124 4.64 -7.02 21.61
C LEU A 124 4.69 -8.36 20.88
N HIS A 125 3.88 -8.50 19.82
CA HIS A 125 3.92 -9.62 18.88
C HIS A 125 4.45 -9.17 17.52
N MET A 126 5.24 -10.02 16.88
CA MET A 126 5.79 -9.80 15.54
C MET A 126 5.09 -10.76 14.56
N VAL A 127 4.24 -10.21 13.69
CA VAL A 127 3.33 -10.99 12.84
C VAL A 127 3.67 -10.77 11.36
N PRO A 128 3.78 -11.83 10.55
CA PRO A 128 3.98 -11.68 9.11
C PRO A 128 2.75 -11.07 8.44
N LYS A 129 2.98 -10.19 7.48
CA LYS A 129 1.91 -9.65 6.63
C LYS A 129 1.53 -10.68 5.58
N LYS A 130 0.22 -10.83 5.31
CA LYS A 130 -0.28 -11.79 4.32
C LYS A 130 0.35 -11.53 2.95
N ASN A 131 0.86 -12.58 2.32
CA ASN A 131 1.53 -12.55 1.01
C ASN A 131 2.73 -11.58 0.94
N SER A 132 3.41 -11.31 2.06
CA SER A 132 4.59 -10.47 2.12
C SER A 132 5.66 -11.08 3.03
N THR A 133 6.93 -10.78 2.74
CA THR A 133 8.06 -11.10 3.61
C THR A 133 8.18 -10.11 4.79
N GLU A 134 7.39 -9.04 4.78
CA GLU A 134 7.35 -8.01 5.80
C GLU A 134 6.73 -8.52 7.10
N ILE A 135 7.40 -8.28 8.23
CA ILE A 135 6.94 -8.59 9.58
C ILE A 135 6.66 -7.27 10.29
N ARG A 136 5.50 -7.15 10.93
CA ARG A 136 5.07 -5.92 11.62
C ARG A 136 4.92 -6.10 13.12
N PRO A 137 5.22 -5.07 13.92
CA PRO A 137 4.89 -5.03 15.34
C PRO A 137 3.36 -4.93 15.53
N CYS A 138 2.82 -5.70 16.48
CA CYS A 138 1.42 -5.67 16.90
C CYS A 138 1.36 -5.71 18.42
N GLY A 139 0.74 -4.70 19.04
CA GLY A 139 0.47 -4.68 20.47
C GLY A 139 -0.71 -5.58 20.83
N ASP A 140 -0.63 -6.23 21.99
CA ASP A 140 -1.69 -7.06 22.56
C ASP A 140 -2.36 -6.30 23.72
N TYR A 141 -3.43 -5.56 23.40
CA TYR A 141 -4.11 -4.62 24.32
C TYR A 141 -5.43 -5.17 24.85
#